data_AF-A0A530ZF94-F1
#
_entry.id   AF-A0A530ZF94-F1
#
_cell.length_a   1.000
_cell.length_b   1.000
_cell.length_c   1.000
_cell.angle_alpha   90.00
_cell.angle_beta   90.00
_cell.angle_gamma   90.00
#
_symmetry.space_group_name_H-M   'P 1'
#
loop_
_entity.id
_entity.type
_entity.pdbx_description
1 polymer ?
#
loop_
_entity_poly.entity_id
_entity_poly.type
_entity_poly.pdbx_seq_one_letter_code
_entity_poly.pdbx_strand_id
1 'polypeptide(L)'
;MPMRRIALMTTAILLAATGLAEARPDTRTMSCDQLRQLLQSRHAVVLTTGPNTYDRYVRQFGNECDWPEVPMSAYVPTRDGSCPVYRCEEPVTNFPD
;
A
#
# COMPACT_ATOMS: atom_id res chain seq x y z
N MET A 1 13.55 57.34 26.87
CA MET A 1 14.06 55.95 26.66
C MET A 1 14.55 55.46 28.00
N PRO A 2 14.37 54.19 28.45
CA PRO A 2 14.05 52.95 27.72
C PRO A 2 12.86 52.20 28.41
N MET A 3 12.38 51.00 28.13
CA MET A 3 12.89 49.81 27.44
C MET A 3 11.63 49.04 27.02
N ARG A 4 11.33 48.97 25.72
CA ARG A 4 10.21 48.19 25.20
C ARG A 4 10.59 46.72 25.33
N ARG A 5 10.06 46.03 26.35
CA ARG A 5 10.28 44.60 26.56
C ARG A 5 9.55 43.84 25.44
N ILE A 6 10.24 43.59 24.34
CA ILE A 6 9.76 42.71 23.28
C ILE A 6 9.90 41.29 23.83
N ALA A 7 8.83 40.80 24.45
CA ALA A 7 8.73 39.40 24.83
C ALA A 7 8.46 38.58 23.54
N LEU A 8 9.52 38.02 22.95
CA LEU A 8 9.39 37.00 21.92
C LEU A 8 8.85 35.72 22.57
N MET A 9 7.56 35.48 22.40
CA MET A 9 6.94 34.18 22.71
C MET A 9 7.18 33.25 21.51
N THR A 10 8.25 32.46 21.52
CA THR A 10 8.46 31.39 20.54
C THR A 10 7.64 30.17 20.96
N THR A 11 6.43 30.03 20.42
CA THR A 11 5.59 28.85 20.60
C THR A 11 6.14 27.71 19.75
N ALA A 12 6.88 26.77 20.37
CA ALA A 12 7.31 25.55 19.71
C ALA A 12 6.13 24.57 19.60
N ILE A 13 5.58 24.41 18.39
CA ILE A 13 4.56 23.40 18.12
C ILE A 13 5.28 22.06 17.92
N LEU A 14 5.23 21.20 18.93
CA LEU A 14 5.66 19.81 18.83
C LEU A 14 4.59 19.02 18.05
N LEU A 15 4.79 18.78 16.76
CA LEU A 15 4.03 17.76 16.04
C LEU A 15 4.47 16.38 16.55
N ALA A 16 3.67 15.81 17.46
CA ALA A 16 3.78 14.40 17.81
C ALA A 16 3.32 13.57 16.60
N ALA A 17 4.26 13.15 15.75
CA ALA A 17 4.00 12.11 14.77
C ALA A 17 3.81 10.79 15.53
N THR A 18 2.56 10.40 15.77
CA THR A 18 2.26 9.06 16.25
C THR A 18 2.65 8.10 15.14
N GLY A 19 3.72 7.34 15.36
CA GLY A 19 4.09 6.22 14.52
C GLY A 19 3.02 5.14 14.64
N LEU A 20 1.94 5.28 13.87
CA LEU A 20 1.08 4.15 13.56
C LEU A 20 2.01 3.16 12.86
N ALA A 21 2.34 2.05 13.52
CA ALA A 21 2.90 0.90 12.84
C ALA A 21 2.06 0.70 11.57
N GLU A 22 2.66 0.82 10.38
CA GLU A 22 1.95 0.92 9.10
C GLU A 22 0.94 -0.24 9.04
N ALA A 23 -0.32 0.07 9.33
CA ALA A 23 -1.34 -0.92 9.48
C ALA A 23 -1.56 -1.49 8.08
N ARG A 24 -1.31 -2.79 7.92
CA ARG A 24 -1.49 -3.49 6.64
C ARG A 24 -2.91 -3.22 6.12
N PRO A 25 -3.10 -2.44 5.04
CA PRO A 25 -4.43 -2.07 4.61
C PRO A 25 -5.27 -3.31 4.27
N ASP A 26 -6.54 -3.29 4.66
CA ASP A 26 -7.47 -4.39 4.42
C ASP A 26 -8.31 -4.10 3.18
N THR A 27 -8.15 -4.93 2.15
CA THR A 27 -8.85 -4.76 0.87
C THR A 27 -10.35 -4.73 1.03
N ARG A 28 -10.89 -5.46 2.02
CA ARG A 28 -12.32 -5.55 2.32
C ARG A 28 -12.92 -4.24 2.84
N THR A 29 -12.09 -3.28 3.22
CA THR A 29 -12.51 -1.95 3.69
C THR A 29 -12.45 -0.87 2.59
N MET A 30 -11.87 -1.19 1.42
CA MET A 30 -11.66 -0.28 0.29
C MET A 30 -12.55 -0.66 -0.89
N SER A 31 -12.89 0.30 -1.77
CA SER A 31 -13.39 -0.01 -3.12
C SER A 31 -12.26 -0.52 -4.02
N CYS A 32 -12.61 -1.18 -5.12
CA CYS A 32 -11.63 -1.63 -6.10
C CYS A 32 -10.82 -0.45 -6.68
N ASP A 33 -11.46 0.70 -6.93
CA ASP A 33 -10.76 1.90 -7.41
C ASP A 33 -9.76 2.45 -6.40
N GLN A 34 -10.10 2.49 -5.11
CA GLN A 34 -9.19 2.92 -4.05
C GLN A 34 -7.98 2.00 -3.96
N LEU A 35 -8.21 0.68 -4.03
CA LEU A 35 -7.15 -0.31 -4.03
C LEU A 35 -6.22 -0.16 -5.24
N ARG A 36 -6.78 0.07 -6.44
CA ARG A 36 -5.98 0.31 -7.65
C ARG A 36 -5.14 1.57 -7.52
N GLN A 37 -5.71 2.67 -7.03
CA GLN A 37 -4.96 3.91 -6.80
C GLN A 37 -3.83 3.71 -5.77
N LEU A 38 -4.08 2.94 -4.71
CA LEU A 38 -3.06 2.57 -3.73
C LEU A 38 -1.89 1.81 -4.39
N LEU A 39 -2.19 0.79 -5.20
CA LEU A 39 -1.15 0.02 -5.91
C LEU A 39 -0.41 0.87 -6.96
N GLN A 40 -1.10 1.77 -7.65
CA GLN A 40 -0.46 2.68 -8.60
C GLN A 40 0.46 3.69 -7.92
N SER A 41 0.13 4.15 -6.70
CA SER A 41 0.95 5.14 -5.98
C SER A 41 2.12 4.53 -5.22
N ARG A 42 1.93 3.34 -4.63
CA ARG A 42 2.96 2.67 -3.81
C ARG A 42 3.74 1.60 -4.57
N HIS A 43 3.29 1.23 -5.77
CA HIS A 43 3.85 0.21 -6.66
C HIS A 43 3.81 -1.23 -6.13
N ALA A 44 4.11 -1.46 -4.85
CA ALA A 44 4.00 -2.74 -4.17
C ALA A 44 3.51 -2.52 -2.72
N VAL A 45 2.50 -3.28 -2.29
CA VAL A 45 1.92 -3.17 -0.95
C VAL A 45 1.53 -4.54 -0.43
N VAL A 46 1.87 -4.82 0.83
CA VAL A 46 1.33 -5.98 1.54
C VAL A 46 -0.08 -5.63 2.04
N LEU A 47 -1.06 -6.46 1.70
CA LEU A 47 -2.48 -6.19 1.96
C LEU A 47 -3.13 -7.35 2.72
N THR A 48 -4.03 -7.04 3.66
CA THR A 48 -4.92 -8.04 4.25
C THR A 48 -6.03 -8.34 3.25
N THR A 49 -6.29 -9.61 2.96
CA THR A 49 -7.35 -10.05 2.04
C THR A 49 -8.42 -10.90 2.72
N GLY A 50 -8.25 -11.20 4.01
CA GLY A 50 -9.16 -12.00 4.79
C GLY A 50 -8.77 -12.03 6.27
N PRO A 51 -9.54 -12.72 7.14
CA PRO A 51 -9.28 -12.72 8.58
C PRO A 51 -7.86 -13.12 8.97
N ASN A 52 -7.25 -14.05 8.20
CA ASN A 52 -5.90 -14.55 8.42
C ASN A 52 -5.05 -14.60 7.14
N THR A 53 -5.52 -13.98 6.05
CA THR A 53 -4.84 -14.04 4.74
C THR A 53 -4.31 -12.69 4.35
N TYR A 54 -3.13 -12.71 3.74
CA TYR A 54 -2.46 -11.54 3.22
C TYR A 54 -1.49 -11.92 2.13
N ASP A 55 -1.19 -10.95 1.29
CA ASP A 55 -0.21 -11.11 0.24
C ASP A 55 0.37 -9.76 -0.17
N ARG A 56 1.48 -9.78 -0.91
CA ARG A 56 2.07 -8.62 -1.54
C ARG A 56 1.50 -8.48 -2.95
N TYR A 57 0.82 -7.36 -3.19
CA TYR A 57 0.28 -7.03 -4.50
C TYR A 57 1.09 -5.90 -5.13
N VAL A 58 1.21 -5.93 -6.45
CA VAL A 58 2.01 -5.00 -7.23
C VAL A 58 1.15 -4.32 -8.29
N ARG A 59 1.64 -3.20 -8.83
CA ARG A 59 1.10 -2.62 -10.07
C ARG A 59 1.38 -3.55 -11.26
N GLN A 60 0.55 -3.44 -12.29
CA GLN A 60 0.64 -4.30 -13.48
C GLN A 60 1.97 -4.20 -14.24
N PHE A 61 2.47 -2.98 -14.38
CA PHE A 61 3.69 -2.68 -15.14
C PHE A 61 4.69 -2.06 -14.19
N GLY A 62 5.88 -2.65 -14.08
CA GLY A 62 6.94 -2.19 -13.19
C GLY A 62 8.01 -3.26 -12.96
N ASN A 63 8.88 -3.02 -11.97
CA ASN A 63 10.02 -3.87 -11.64
C ASN A 63 9.94 -4.38 -10.19
N GLU A 64 8.72 -4.56 -9.67
CA GLU A 64 8.49 -4.97 -8.28
C GLU A 64 8.53 -6.49 -8.07
N CYS A 65 8.56 -7.27 -9.16
CA CYS A 65 8.78 -8.70 -9.13
C CYS A 65 10.26 -9.02 -9.34
N ASP A 66 10.80 -9.89 -8.50
CA ASP A 66 12.16 -10.36 -8.62
C ASP A 66 12.23 -11.48 -9.65
N TRP A 67 13.30 -11.54 -10.45
CA TRP A 67 13.46 -12.63 -11.39
C TRP A 67 13.59 -13.98 -10.64
N PRO A 68 12.84 -15.04 -11.01
CA PRO A 68 12.11 -15.25 -12.26
C PRO A 68 10.60 -14.94 -12.21
N GLU A 69 10.10 -14.29 -11.17
CA GLU A 69 8.69 -13.95 -11.02
C GLU A 69 8.22 -12.89 -12.02
N VAL A 70 6.96 -12.96 -12.40
CA VAL A 70 6.28 -11.96 -13.22
C VAL A 70 4.95 -11.53 -12.57
N PRO A 71 4.43 -10.33 -12.86
CA PRO A 71 3.12 -9.92 -12.38
C PRO A 71 2.02 -10.79 -12.99
N MET A 72 1.44 -11.68 -12.18
CA MET A 72 0.33 -12.55 -12.56
C MET A 72 -0.99 -12.00 -12.03
N SER A 73 -2.06 -12.16 -12.80
CA SER A 73 -3.38 -11.67 -12.41
C SER A 73 -3.94 -12.46 -11.23
N ALA A 74 -4.54 -11.73 -10.30
CA ALA A 74 -5.18 -12.28 -9.12
C ALA A 74 -6.46 -11.49 -8.82
N TYR A 75 -7.26 -12.03 -7.90
CA TYR A 75 -8.50 -11.41 -7.45
C TYR A 75 -8.55 -11.37 -5.93
N VAL A 76 -8.97 -10.23 -5.39
CA VAL A 76 -9.10 -10.03 -3.94
C VAL A 76 -10.49 -9.48 -3.59
N PRO A 77 -11.03 -9.83 -2.41
CA PRO A 77 -12.28 -9.25 -1.96
C PRO A 77 -12.09 -7.77 -1.59
N THR A 78 -12.98 -6.93 -2.11
CA THR A 78 -13.12 -5.50 -1.80
C THR A 78 -14.54 -5.21 -1.33
N ARG A 79 -14.80 -3.98 -0.86
CA ARG A 79 -16.13 -3.57 -0.38
C ARG A 79 -17.21 -3.66 -1.45
N ASP A 80 -16.83 -3.47 -2.71
CA ASP A 80 -17.69 -3.45 -3.90
C ASP A 80 -17.69 -4.75 -4.70
N GLY A 81 -16.93 -5.78 -4.29
CA GLY A 81 -16.94 -7.10 -4.92
C GLY A 81 -15.56 -7.74 -5.02
N SER A 82 -15.29 -8.40 -6.14
CA SER A 82 -13.97 -8.98 -6.44
C SER A 82 -13.19 -8.01 -7.32
N CYS A 83 -11.98 -7.63 -6.90
CA CYS A 83 -11.15 -6.68 -7.61
C CYS A 83 -9.95 -7.37 -8.29
N PRO A 84 -9.71 -7.13 -9.60
CA PRO A 84 -8.52 -7.62 -10.28
C PRO A 84 -7.27 -6.85 -9.80
N VAL A 85 -6.25 -7.60 -9.43
CA VAL A 85 -4.94 -7.12 -8.97
C VAL A 85 -3.83 -7.98 -9.56
N TYR A 86 -2.57 -7.63 -9.28
CA TYR A 86 -1.41 -8.43 -9.69
C TYR A 86 -0.58 -8.79 -8.47
N ARG A 87 -0.04 -10.01 -8.45
CA ARG A 87 0.98 -10.42 -7.49
C ARG A 87 2.13 -11.07 -8.25
N CYS A 88 3.31 -11.09 -7.67
CA CYS A 88 4.45 -11.74 -8.30
C CYS A 88 4.34 -13.25 -8.09
N GLU A 89 4.39 -13.99 -9.19
CA GLU A 89 4.40 -15.45 -9.17
C GLU A 89 5.40 -15.93 -10.23
N GLU A 90 6.03 -17.08 -9.99
CA GLU A 90 6.81 -17.75 -11.03
C GLU A 90 5.87 -18.18 -12.16
N PRO A 91 6.17 -17.85 -13.43
CA PRO A 91 5.35 -18.31 -14.53
C PRO A 91 5.39 -19.84 -14.58
N VAL A 92 4.23 -20.49 -14.62
CA VAL A 92 4.13 -21.94 -14.75
C VAL A 92 4.77 -22.38 -16.07
N THR A 93 5.98 -22.92 -16.03
CA THR A 93 6.71 -23.39 -17.23
C THR A 93 6.33 -24.81 -17.64
N ASN A 94 5.30 -25.41 -17.04
CA ASN A 94 4.87 -26.77 -17.38
C ASN A 94 3.93 -26.73 -18.60
N PHE A 95 4.51 -26.53 -19.77
CA PHE A 95 3.84 -26.80 -21.04
C PHE A 95 3.89 -28.32 -21.27
N PRO A 96 2.76 -29.02 -21.45
CA PRO A 96 2.82 -30.39 -21.94
C PRO A 96 3.48 -30.39 -23.32
N ASP A 97 4.51 -31.23 -23.50
CA ASP A 97 5.18 -31.50 -24.78
C ASP A 97 4.18 -31.93 -25.88
#